data_AF-A0A7X8MR93-F1
#
_entry.id   AF-A0A7X8MR93-F1
#
_cell.length_a   1.000
_cell.length_b   1.000
_cell.length_c   1.000
_cell.angle_alpha   90.00
_cell.angle_beta   90.00
_cell.angle_gamma   90.00
#
_symmetry.space_group_name_H-M   'P 1'
#
loop_
_entity.id
_entity.type
_entity.pdbx_description
1 polymer ?
#
loop_
_entity_poly.entity_id
_entity_poly.type
_entity_poly.pdbx_seq_one_letter_code
_entity_poly.pdbx_strand_id
1 'polypeptide(L)'
;MKVNQMKEKINSKEYDFLREDERLKNRIILLTTGGSYAYGTNIETEEHISDFDLRGIYLNSPEEILTMNCQEKPVENLKLDVTVYPLAQLVKLLTNANPNTIELLGTKEEHLFIITEEGRMLRNSADLFLSKGAYASFGGYAIQQLRRLENALARGSYPQKEKEKHIMGSIERQMMTFVDRYKPITKDQLKLYIDKSDKLDFDEEIFEMVDWYDQKFQYAKENCVLPDKPDYKKINELVIEINKRVVSSTR
;
A
#
# COMPACT_ATOMS: atom_id res chain seq x y z
N MET A 1 7.38 15.79 -6.42
CA MET A 1 6.77 16.76 -5.47
C MET A 1 7.48 16.68 -4.11
N LYS A 2 7.92 17.80 -3.55
CA LYS A 2 8.59 17.84 -2.24
C LYS A 2 7.57 17.78 -1.08
N VAL A 3 7.99 17.28 0.07
CA VAL A 3 7.16 17.17 1.29
C VAL A 3 6.50 18.50 1.68
N ASN A 4 7.18 19.63 1.57
CA ASN A 4 6.59 20.94 1.89
C ASN A 4 5.44 21.30 0.95
N GLN A 5 5.57 21.00 -0.34
CA GLN A 5 4.49 21.21 -1.33
C GLN A 5 3.30 20.28 -1.06
N MET A 6 3.55 19.04 -0.63
CA MET A 6 2.49 18.12 -0.18
C MET A 6 1.70 18.70 0.99
N LYS A 7 2.40 19.25 2.00
CA LYS A 7 1.77 19.88 3.17
C LYS A 7 0.94 21.10 2.80
N GLU A 8 1.46 21.97 1.92
CA GLU A 8 0.71 23.12 1.40
C GLU A 8 -0.53 22.68 0.65
N LYS A 9 -0.41 21.65 -0.20
CA LYS A 9 -1.53 21.09 -0.95
C LYS A 9 -2.61 20.52 -0.03
N ILE A 10 -2.25 19.76 1.01
CA ILE A 10 -3.21 19.25 2.02
C ILE A 10 -3.95 20.38 2.76
N ASN A 11 -3.34 21.56 2.89
CA ASN A 11 -3.96 22.72 3.54
C ASN A 11 -4.80 23.59 2.58
N SER A 12 -4.88 23.22 1.31
CA SER A 12 -5.71 23.93 0.33
C SER A 12 -7.18 23.53 0.42
N LYS A 13 -8.03 24.33 -0.22
CA LYS A 13 -9.50 24.16 -0.21
C LYS A 13 -9.98 22.81 -0.75
N GLU A 14 -9.26 22.22 -1.70
CA GLU A 14 -9.62 20.92 -2.26
C GLU A 14 -9.56 19.78 -1.22
N TYR A 15 -8.77 19.94 -0.15
CA TYR A 15 -8.64 18.97 0.94
C TYR A 15 -9.40 19.37 2.22
N ASP A 16 -10.25 20.39 2.18
CA ASP A 16 -11.00 20.84 3.38
C ASP A 16 -11.93 19.77 3.94
N PHE A 17 -12.37 18.80 3.12
CA PHE A 17 -13.14 17.65 3.61
C PHE A 17 -12.42 16.85 4.70
N LEU A 18 -11.08 16.84 4.75
CA LEU A 18 -10.31 16.21 5.84
C LEU A 18 -10.55 16.89 7.20
N ARG A 19 -10.95 18.16 7.18
CA ARG A 19 -11.18 19.03 8.35
C ARG A 19 -12.67 19.29 8.60
N GLU A 20 -13.52 19.09 7.60
CA GLU A 20 -14.95 19.40 7.65
C GLU A 20 -15.86 18.17 7.72
N ASP A 21 -15.45 17.00 7.21
CA ASP A 21 -16.26 15.77 7.30
C ASP A 21 -16.40 15.36 8.78
N GLU A 22 -17.63 15.23 9.27
CA GLU A 22 -17.97 14.90 10.67
C GLU A 22 -17.33 13.60 11.18
N ARG A 23 -16.99 12.67 10.27
CA ARG A 23 -16.30 11.42 10.62
C ARG A 23 -14.80 11.64 10.81
N LEU A 24 -14.22 12.60 10.09
CA LEU A 24 -12.78 12.81 10.01
C LEU A 24 -12.29 13.96 10.90
N LYS A 25 -13.07 15.03 11.02
CA LYS A 25 -12.73 16.24 11.74
C LYS A 25 -12.29 15.92 13.17
N ASN A 26 -11.05 16.26 13.50
CA ASN A 26 -10.40 15.99 14.79
C ASN A 26 -10.34 14.50 15.20
N ARG A 27 -10.52 13.58 14.25
CA ARG A 27 -10.60 12.13 14.49
C ARG A 27 -9.58 11.32 13.68
N ILE A 28 -8.87 11.96 12.74
CA ILE A 28 -7.74 11.38 12.02
C ILE A 28 -6.55 11.24 12.99
N ILE A 29 -6.05 10.01 13.13
CA ILE A 29 -4.90 9.69 14.00
C ILE A 29 -3.60 9.48 13.22
N LEU A 30 -3.72 9.20 11.92
CA LEU A 30 -2.59 9.05 11.02
C LEU A 30 -3.04 9.49 9.62
N LEU A 31 -2.26 10.36 8.97
CA LEU A 31 -2.42 10.71 7.56
C LEU A 31 -1.04 10.76 6.92
N THR A 32 -0.86 10.04 5.81
CA THR A 32 0.41 9.93 5.12
C THR A 32 0.20 9.81 3.61
N THR A 33 1.30 9.93 2.85
CA THR A 33 1.29 9.54 1.44
C THR A 33 0.94 8.07 1.28
N GLY A 34 0.14 7.75 0.28
CA GLY A 34 -0.05 6.38 -0.22
C GLY A 34 0.75 6.12 -1.50
N GLY A 35 0.59 4.90 -2.02
CA GLY A 35 0.97 4.58 -3.40
C GLY A 35 2.46 4.79 -3.67
N SER A 36 2.79 5.37 -4.83
CA SER A 36 4.17 5.45 -5.29
C SER A 36 5.09 6.24 -4.35
N TYR A 37 4.59 7.26 -3.66
CA TYR A 37 5.37 7.99 -2.65
C TYR A 37 5.58 7.16 -1.37
N ALA A 38 4.63 6.30 -0.98
CA ALA A 38 4.77 5.41 0.19
C ALA A 38 5.81 4.31 -0.05
N TYR A 39 5.77 3.65 -1.22
CA TYR A 39 6.81 2.69 -1.63
C TYR A 39 8.11 3.38 -2.08
N GLY A 40 8.05 4.69 -2.25
CA GLY A 40 9.06 5.54 -2.85
C GLY A 40 9.40 5.18 -4.30
N THR A 41 8.53 4.46 -5.00
CA THR A 41 8.60 4.22 -6.46
C THR A 41 8.17 5.45 -7.26
N ASN A 42 7.99 6.59 -6.60
CA ASN A 42 7.63 7.84 -7.24
C ASN A 42 8.70 8.27 -8.26
N ILE A 43 8.24 8.68 -9.43
CA ILE A 43 9.06 9.18 -10.52
C ILE A 43 8.78 10.68 -10.62
N GLU A 44 9.85 11.45 -10.74
CA GLU A 44 9.80 12.88 -11.01
C GLU A 44 10.66 13.12 -12.25
N THR A 45 10.07 12.88 -13.43
CA THR A 45 10.64 13.24 -14.73
C THR A 45 9.84 14.39 -15.35
N GLU A 46 10.42 15.09 -16.33
CA GLU A 46 9.73 16.16 -17.06
C GLU A 46 8.44 15.66 -17.77
N GLU A 47 8.38 14.36 -18.08
CA GLU A 47 7.24 13.71 -18.77
C GLU A 47 6.23 13.06 -17.82
N HIS A 48 6.64 12.68 -16.61
CA HIS A 48 5.80 11.98 -15.64
C HIS A 48 6.09 12.42 -14.19
N ILE A 49 5.07 12.99 -13.55
CA ILE A 49 5.06 13.31 -12.12
C ILE A 49 4.10 12.33 -11.46
N SER A 50 4.59 11.55 -10.49
CA SER A 50 3.74 10.63 -9.73
C SER A 50 2.57 11.33 -9.04
N ASP A 51 1.40 10.68 -9.13
CA ASP A 51 0.16 11.10 -8.48
C ASP A 51 0.30 11.17 -6.96
N PHE A 52 -0.49 12.05 -6.36
CA PHE A 52 -0.46 12.31 -4.93
C PHE A 52 -1.59 11.59 -4.21
N ASP A 53 -1.36 10.31 -3.93
CA ASP A 53 -2.23 9.50 -3.09
C ASP A 53 -2.11 9.88 -1.61
N LEU A 54 -3.24 9.95 -0.92
CA LEU A 54 -3.27 10.02 0.54
C LEU A 54 -3.96 8.81 1.13
N ARG A 55 -3.39 8.30 2.21
CA ARG A 55 -3.97 7.24 3.01
C ARG A 55 -3.96 7.66 4.47
N GLY A 56 -5.01 7.32 5.20
CA GLY A 56 -5.12 7.71 6.60
C GLY A 56 -5.96 6.76 7.43
N ILE A 57 -6.00 7.06 8.72
CA ILE A 57 -6.68 6.28 9.75
C ILE A 57 -7.45 7.26 10.62
N TYR A 58 -8.73 6.98 10.87
CA TYR A 58 -9.54 7.74 11.82
C TYR A 58 -10.18 6.82 12.88
N LEU A 59 -10.50 7.41 14.03
CA LEU A 59 -11.17 6.73 15.14
C LEU A 59 -12.68 7.00 15.12
N ASN A 60 -13.45 5.98 15.52
CA ASN A 60 -14.88 6.12 15.81
C ASN A 60 -15.07 7.06 17.02
N SER A 61 -16.18 7.78 17.10
CA SER A 61 -16.47 8.69 18.22
C SER A 61 -16.75 7.88 19.50
N PRO A 62 -16.65 8.51 20.68
CA PRO A 62 -17.05 7.86 21.92
C PRO A 62 -18.48 7.31 21.85
N GLU A 63 -19.42 8.07 21.28
CA GLU A 63 -20.81 7.65 21.09
C GLU A 63 -20.90 6.43 20.17
N GLU A 64 -20.25 6.45 19.00
CA GLU A 64 -20.25 5.33 18.05
C GLU A 64 -19.68 4.06 18.69
N ILE A 65 -18.60 4.18 19.48
CA ILE A 65 -17.99 3.06 20.20
C ILE A 65 -18.94 2.51 21.28
N LEU A 66 -19.51 3.39 22.12
CA LEU A 66 -20.35 2.98 23.26
C LEU A 66 -21.73 2.46 22.85
N THR A 67 -22.25 2.92 21.71
CA THR A 67 -23.54 2.48 21.15
C THR A 67 -23.40 1.30 20.18
N MET A 68 -22.18 0.80 19.95
CA MET A 68 -21.87 -0.24 18.98
C MET A 68 -22.24 0.12 17.53
N ASN A 69 -22.34 1.43 17.22
CA ASN A 69 -22.69 1.96 15.91
C ASN A 69 -21.47 2.56 15.20
N CYS A 70 -20.38 1.78 15.14
CA CYS A 70 -19.13 2.19 14.50
C CYS A 70 -19.24 2.25 12.98
N GLN A 71 -18.53 3.20 12.37
CA GLN A 71 -18.32 3.21 10.93
C GLN A 71 -17.41 2.03 10.51
N GLU A 72 -17.81 1.31 9.47
CA GLU A 72 -17.09 0.13 8.98
C GLU A 72 -16.42 0.33 7.62
N LYS A 73 -16.68 1.46 6.96
CA LYS A 73 -16.20 1.79 5.62
C LYS A 73 -15.28 3.01 5.64
N PRO A 74 -14.32 3.10 4.70
CA PRO A 74 -13.44 4.23 4.62
C PRO A 74 -14.19 5.46 4.12
N VAL A 75 -13.65 6.64 4.42
CA VAL A 75 -14.00 7.88 3.74
C VAL A 75 -13.09 8.01 2.53
N GLU A 76 -13.68 8.10 1.35
CA GLU A 76 -12.95 8.12 0.07
C GLU A 76 -13.23 9.40 -0.71
N ASN A 77 -12.18 9.96 -1.29
CA ASN A 77 -12.28 11.00 -2.31
C ASN A 77 -11.57 10.51 -3.58
N LEU A 78 -12.35 9.95 -4.51
CA LEU A 78 -11.84 9.35 -5.75
C LEU A 78 -11.19 10.36 -6.69
N LYS A 79 -11.52 11.65 -6.57
CA LYS A 79 -10.94 12.69 -7.43
C LYS A 79 -9.52 13.07 -6.98
N LEU A 80 -9.25 12.92 -5.69
CA LEU A 80 -7.99 13.32 -5.06
C LEU A 80 -7.18 12.12 -4.56
N ASP A 81 -7.61 10.89 -4.91
CA ASP A 81 -7.02 9.62 -4.49
C ASP A 81 -6.73 9.54 -2.98
N VAL A 82 -7.72 9.97 -2.19
CA VAL A 82 -7.65 9.93 -0.72
C VAL A 82 -8.53 8.81 -0.18
N THR A 83 -7.97 7.99 0.72
CA THR A 83 -8.72 6.97 1.46
C THR A 83 -8.35 7.01 2.94
N VAL A 84 -9.33 7.25 3.81
CA VAL A 84 -9.13 7.28 5.27
C VAL A 84 -9.96 6.18 5.92
N TYR A 85 -9.30 5.19 6.51
CA TYR A 85 -9.92 3.99 7.06
C TYR A 85 -10.35 4.17 8.52
N PRO A 86 -11.53 3.67 8.93
CA PRO A 86 -11.83 3.50 10.36
C PRO A 86 -10.92 2.43 10.93
N LEU A 87 -10.47 2.61 12.19
CA LEU A 87 -9.55 1.70 12.87
C LEU A 87 -9.95 0.22 12.77
N ALA A 88 -11.22 -0.10 13.02
CA ALA A 88 -11.70 -1.48 13.04
C ALA A 88 -11.54 -2.17 11.66
N GLN A 89 -11.81 -1.44 10.58
CA GLN A 89 -11.61 -1.95 9.23
C GLN A 89 -10.11 -2.11 8.93
N LEU A 90 -9.30 -1.11 9.29
CA LEU A 90 -7.86 -1.16 9.07
C LEU A 90 -7.21 -2.35 9.78
N VAL A 91 -7.56 -2.61 11.04
CA VAL A 91 -7.02 -3.75 11.80
C VAL A 91 -7.32 -5.08 11.11
N LYS A 92 -8.52 -5.23 10.52
CA LYS A 92 -8.88 -6.41 9.71
C LYS A 92 -8.02 -6.50 8.44
N LEU A 93 -7.71 -5.38 7.79
CA LEU A 93 -6.86 -5.36 6.59
C LEU A 93 -5.39 -5.66 6.93
N LEU A 94 -4.87 -5.08 8.01
CA LEU A 94 -3.50 -5.28 8.48
C LEU A 94 -3.25 -6.73 8.93
N THR A 95 -4.19 -7.33 9.67
CA THR A 95 -4.09 -8.75 10.07
C THR A 95 -4.06 -9.71 8.89
N ASN A 96 -4.61 -9.32 7.74
CA ASN A 96 -4.53 -10.09 6.50
C ASN A 96 -3.33 -9.69 5.63
N ALA A 97 -2.41 -8.87 6.15
CA ALA A 97 -1.26 -8.34 5.43
C ALA A 97 -1.64 -7.70 4.09
N ASN A 98 -2.72 -6.93 4.05
CA ASN A 98 -3.19 -6.28 2.83
C ASN A 98 -2.14 -5.25 2.33
N PRO A 99 -1.60 -5.40 1.10
CA PRO A 99 -0.47 -4.59 0.61
C PRO A 99 -0.75 -3.09 0.66
N ASN A 100 -1.95 -2.69 0.24
CA ASN A 100 -2.34 -1.27 0.13
C ASN A 100 -2.47 -0.58 1.50
N THR A 101 -2.54 -1.33 2.59
CA THR A 101 -2.73 -0.76 3.94
C THR A 101 -1.52 -0.95 4.84
N ILE A 102 -0.74 -2.00 4.64
CA ILE A 102 0.42 -2.28 5.50
C ILE A 102 1.52 -1.22 5.32
N GLU A 103 1.58 -0.58 4.15
CA GLU A 103 2.46 0.56 3.87
C GLU A 103 2.28 1.73 4.85
N LEU A 104 1.05 1.96 5.35
CA LEU A 104 0.73 3.05 6.28
C LEU A 104 1.64 3.04 7.51
N LEU A 105 1.95 1.84 8.01
CA LEU A 105 2.76 1.65 9.21
C LEU A 105 4.27 1.80 8.95
N GLY A 106 4.70 1.74 7.68
CA GLY A 106 6.10 1.79 7.26
C GLY A 106 6.53 3.10 6.58
N THR A 107 5.64 4.06 6.41
CA THR A 107 5.92 5.35 5.75
C THR A 107 7.00 6.16 6.48
N LYS A 108 7.79 6.99 5.80
CA LYS A 108 8.83 7.80 6.47
C LYS A 108 8.23 8.88 7.36
N GLU A 109 8.94 9.32 8.42
CA GLU A 109 8.43 10.35 9.34
C GLU A 109 8.13 11.67 8.62
N GLU A 110 8.91 12.08 7.61
CA GLU A 110 8.62 13.32 6.88
C GLU A 110 7.34 13.25 6.03
N HIS A 111 6.83 12.05 5.75
CA HIS A 111 5.57 11.81 5.04
C HIS A 111 4.36 11.70 5.98
N LEU A 112 4.56 11.70 7.30
CA LEU A 112 3.48 11.76 8.27
C LEU A 112 2.95 13.19 8.38
N PHE A 113 1.82 13.46 7.74
CA PHE A 113 1.16 14.77 7.75
C PHE A 113 0.31 14.97 9.01
N ILE A 114 -0.30 13.90 9.50
CA ILE A 114 -0.98 13.84 10.79
C ILE A 114 -0.50 12.58 11.50
N ILE A 115 -0.13 12.70 12.77
CA ILE A 115 0.19 11.56 13.63
C ILE A 115 -0.11 11.91 15.08
N THR A 116 -1.09 11.24 15.68
CA THR A 116 -1.41 11.37 17.12
C THR A 116 -0.67 10.29 17.93
N GLU A 117 -0.84 10.30 19.25
CA GLU A 117 -0.28 9.25 20.10
C GLU A 117 -0.85 7.86 19.74
N GLU A 118 -2.16 7.77 19.49
CA GLU A 118 -2.84 6.54 19.05
C GLU A 118 -2.31 6.05 17.70
N GLY A 119 -2.06 6.98 16.77
CA GLY A 119 -1.43 6.66 15.49
C GLY A 119 -0.01 6.12 15.67
N ARG A 120 0.78 6.69 16.60
CA ARG A 120 2.12 6.17 16.94
C ARG A 120 2.06 4.81 17.61
N MET A 121 1.07 4.56 18.48
CA MET A 121 0.87 3.25 19.10
C MET A 121 0.66 2.15 18.04
N LEU A 122 -0.15 2.42 17.01
CA LEU A 122 -0.34 1.48 15.89
C LEU A 122 0.95 1.25 15.11
N ARG A 123 1.64 2.33 14.75
CA ARG A 123 2.88 2.28 13.97
C ARG A 123 4.00 1.53 14.69
N ASN A 124 4.17 1.79 15.99
CA ASN A 124 5.18 1.13 16.82
C ASN A 124 4.88 -0.36 17.05
N SER A 125 3.65 -0.79 16.77
CA SER A 125 3.19 -2.17 16.90
C SER A 125 3.03 -2.86 15.54
N ALA A 126 3.68 -2.35 14.48
CA ALA A 126 3.57 -2.88 13.12
C ALA A 126 3.96 -4.36 13.02
N ASP A 127 4.92 -4.79 13.84
CA ASP A 127 5.39 -6.16 13.97
C ASP A 127 4.27 -7.15 14.35
N LEU A 128 3.29 -6.71 15.13
CA LEU A 128 2.16 -7.56 15.54
C LEU A 128 1.32 -8.05 14.36
N PHE A 129 1.27 -7.28 13.28
CA PHE A 129 0.46 -7.56 12.09
C PHE A 129 1.20 -8.41 11.05
N LEU A 130 2.51 -8.55 11.16
CA LEU A 130 3.33 -9.30 10.21
C LEU A 130 3.20 -10.80 10.43
N SER A 131 2.91 -11.53 9.35
CA SER A 131 2.82 -12.99 9.37
C SER A 131 3.18 -13.56 7.99
N LYS A 132 3.39 -14.88 7.91
CA LYS A 132 3.54 -15.59 6.64
C LYS A 132 2.32 -15.48 5.72
N GLY A 133 1.18 -14.99 6.22
CA GLY A 133 0.02 -14.61 5.40
C GLY A 133 0.32 -13.54 4.35
N ALA A 134 1.38 -12.73 4.55
CA ALA A 134 1.87 -11.79 3.56
C ALA A 134 2.22 -12.46 2.21
N TYR A 135 2.71 -13.71 2.22
CA TYR A 135 2.98 -14.45 0.98
C TYR A 135 1.71 -14.58 0.12
N ALA A 136 0.61 -15.06 0.72
CA ALA A 136 -0.64 -15.27 0.01
C ALA A 136 -1.26 -13.93 -0.45
N SER A 137 -1.16 -12.91 0.40
CA SER A 137 -1.71 -11.58 0.13
C SER A 137 -0.98 -10.85 -1.01
N PHE A 138 0.34 -10.72 -0.92
CA PHE A 138 1.16 -10.05 -1.94
C PHE A 138 1.26 -10.88 -3.23
N GLY A 139 1.38 -12.21 -3.13
CA GLY A 139 1.41 -13.10 -4.29
C GLY A 139 0.07 -13.08 -5.03
N GLY A 140 -1.05 -13.16 -4.29
CA GLY A 140 -2.38 -13.05 -4.86
C GLY A 140 -2.66 -11.68 -5.50
N TYR A 141 -2.09 -10.60 -4.95
CA TYR A 141 -2.15 -9.27 -5.57
C TYR A 141 -1.36 -9.22 -6.88
N ALA A 142 -0.12 -9.73 -6.91
CA ALA A 142 0.72 -9.77 -8.11
C ALA A 142 0.06 -10.58 -9.24
N ILE A 143 -0.49 -11.77 -8.93
CA ILE A 143 -1.23 -12.60 -9.89
C ILE A 143 -2.46 -11.86 -10.44
N GLN A 144 -3.18 -11.12 -9.61
CA GLN A 144 -4.32 -10.32 -10.07
C GLN A 144 -3.88 -9.19 -11.01
N GLN A 145 -2.75 -8.55 -10.77
CA GLN A 145 -2.21 -7.53 -11.67
C GLN A 145 -1.82 -8.12 -13.03
N LEU A 146 -1.18 -9.30 -13.02
CA LEU A 146 -0.86 -10.04 -14.24
C LEU A 146 -2.12 -10.41 -15.03
N ARG A 147 -3.15 -10.94 -14.37
CA ARG A 147 -4.44 -11.25 -15.02
C ARG A 147 -5.14 -10.02 -15.59
N ARG A 148 -5.03 -8.86 -14.95
CA ARG A 148 -5.59 -7.60 -15.49
C ARG A 148 -4.89 -7.20 -16.78
N LEU A 149 -3.58 -7.40 -16.82
CA LEU A 149 -2.76 -7.13 -17.99
C LEU A 149 -3.12 -8.06 -19.15
N GLU A 150 -3.20 -9.37 -18.91
CA GLU A 150 -3.67 -10.37 -19.89
C GLU A 150 -5.04 -9.99 -20.47
N ASN A 151 -6.01 -9.67 -19.61
CA ASN A 151 -7.37 -9.32 -20.01
C ASN A 151 -7.46 -7.97 -20.76
N ALA A 152 -6.53 -7.05 -20.53
CA ALA A 152 -6.44 -5.79 -21.25
C ALA A 152 -5.80 -5.96 -22.64
N LEU A 153 -4.83 -6.86 -22.76
CA LEU A 153 -4.21 -7.25 -24.03
C LEU A 153 -5.22 -8.00 -24.92
N ALA A 154 -5.95 -8.96 -24.37
CA ALA A 154 -6.94 -9.76 -25.10
C ALA A 154 -8.12 -8.94 -25.68
N ARG A 155 -8.43 -7.78 -25.09
CA ARG A 155 -9.55 -6.92 -25.49
C ARG A 155 -9.19 -5.79 -26.45
N GLY A 156 -7.90 -5.52 -26.68
CA GLY A 156 -7.46 -4.39 -27.50
C GLY A 156 -6.79 -4.81 -28.81
N SER A 157 -7.47 -4.64 -29.94
CA SER A 157 -6.87 -4.67 -31.28
C SER A 157 -5.91 -3.48 -31.47
N TYR A 158 -4.70 -3.55 -30.93
CA TYR A 158 -3.65 -2.52 -31.07
C TYR A 158 -2.25 -3.17 -31.22
N PRO A 159 -1.27 -2.52 -31.89
CA PRO A 159 0.02 -3.14 -32.22
C PRO A 159 0.80 -3.55 -30.97
N GLN A 160 0.95 -4.86 -30.81
CA GLN A 160 1.50 -5.58 -29.67
C GLN A 160 2.89 -5.07 -29.21
N LYS A 161 3.75 -4.72 -30.18
CA LYS A 161 5.15 -4.28 -29.95
C LYS A 161 5.34 -2.99 -29.16
N GLU A 162 4.46 -2.00 -29.31
CA GLU A 162 4.61 -0.72 -28.62
C GLU A 162 4.17 -0.82 -27.15
N LYS A 163 3.13 -1.61 -26.88
CA LYS A 163 2.63 -1.84 -25.52
C LYS A 163 3.55 -2.76 -24.70
N GLU A 164 4.11 -3.79 -25.31
CA GLU A 164 5.10 -4.66 -24.65
C GLU A 164 6.31 -3.85 -24.18
N LYS A 165 6.80 -2.90 -25.00
CA LYS A 165 7.84 -1.95 -24.58
C LYS A 165 7.42 -1.07 -23.40
N HIS A 166 6.17 -0.59 -23.37
CA HIS A 166 5.68 0.23 -22.27
C HIS A 166 5.46 -0.56 -20.96
N ILE A 167 4.93 -1.78 -21.06
CA ILE A 167 4.74 -2.71 -19.94
C ILE A 167 6.10 -3.15 -19.39
N MET A 168 6.99 -3.61 -20.29
CA MET A 168 8.35 -4.01 -19.95
C MET A 168 9.10 -2.86 -19.31
N GLY A 169 9.06 -1.67 -19.91
CA GLY A 169 9.67 -0.49 -19.31
C GLY A 169 9.07 -0.14 -17.94
N SER A 170 7.80 -0.42 -17.67
CA SER A 170 7.18 -0.14 -16.37
C SER A 170 7.57 -1.18 -15.32
N ILE A 171 7.64 -2.45 -15.70
CA ILE A 171 8.12 -3.56 -14.88
C ILE A 171 9.62 -3.36 -14.58
N GLU A 172 10.45 -3.11 -15.59
CA GLU A 172 11.88 -2.80 -15.45
C GLU A 172 12.12 -1.59 -14.54
N ARG A 173 11.34 -0.51 -14.68
CA ARG A 173 11.45 0.66 -13.80
C ARG A 173 11.06 0.34 -12.35
N GLN A 174 10.01 -0.46 -12.14
CA GLN A 174 9.61 -0.92 -10.81
C GLN A 174 10.63 -1.88 -10.19
N MET A 175 11.29 -2.71 -11.01
CA MET A 175 12.32 -3.64 -10.56
C MET A 175 13.63 -2.92 -10.23
N MET A 176 14.07 -1.97 -11.07
CA MET A 176 15.26 -1.14 -10.83
C MET A 176 15.15 -0.37 -9.51
N THR A 177 13.98 0.18 -9.19
CA THR A 177 13.75 0.87 -7.92
C THR A 177 13.73 -0.07 -6.71
N PHE A 178 13.45 -1.36 -6.91
CA PHE A 178 13.50 -2.41 -5.89
C PHE A 178 14.93 -2.89 -5.61
N VAL A 179 15.74 -3.09 -6.66
CA VAL A 179 17.15 -3.51 -6.58
C VAL A 179 18.03 -2.47 -5.88
N ASP A 180 17.77 -1.19 -6.10
CA ASP A 180 18.54 -0.11 -5.46
C ASP A 180 18.25 0.01 -3.94
N ARG A 181 17.11 -0.51 -3.47
CA ARG A 181 16.64 -0.31 -2.08
C ARG A 181 16.72 -1.53 -1.17
N TYR A 182 16.62 -2.73 -1.73
CA TYR A 182 16.70 -3.98 -0.99
C TYR A 182 17.81 -4.83 -1.64
N LYS A 183 18.76 -5.34 -0.84
CA LYS A 183 20.00 -6.08 -1.20
C LYS A 183 20.12 -6.56 -2.67
N PRO A 184 21.32 -6.43 -3.28
CA PRO A 184 21.48 -6.37 -4.73
C PRO A 184 21.04 -7.69 -5.38
N ILE A 185 19.88 -7.66 -6.03
CA ILE A 185 19.64 -8.54 -7.18
C ILE A 185 20.56 -7.98 -8.27
N THR A 186 21.68 -8.64 -8.51
CA THR A 186 22.64 -8.16 -9.52
C THR A 186 21.95 -8.04 -10.87
N LYS A 187 22.18 -6.93 -11.57
CA LYS A 187 21.63 -6.62 -12.91
C LYS A 187 21.84 -7.75 -13.93
N ASP A 188 22.83 -8.61 -13.71
CA ASP A 188 23.10 -9.80 -14.52
C ASP A 188 22.13 -10.98 -14.30
N GLN A 189 21.36 -11.00 -13.21
CA GLN A 189 20.28 -11.96 -12.96
C GLN A 189 18.92 -11.48 -13.53
N LEU A 190 18.85 -10.23 -13.96
CA LEU A 190 17.64 -9.54 -14.43
C LEU A 190 17.89 -8.87 -15.79
N LYS A 191 18.55 -9.59 -16.71
CA LYS A 191 18.59 -9.17 -18.12
C LYS A 191 17.32 -9.68 -18.79
N LEU A 192 16.32 -8.82 -18.84
CA LEU A 192 15.21 -8.95 -19.78
C LEU A 192 15.82 -8.69 -21.16
N TYR A 193 16.06 -9.76 -21.91
CA TYR A 193 16.51 -9.65 -23.29
C TYR A 193 15.29 -9.33 -24.15
N ILE A 194 15.18 -8.09 -24.63
CA ILE A 194 14.38 -7.85 -25.84
C ILE A 194 15.23 -8.32 -27.02
N ASP A 195 15.42 -9.63 -27.15
CA ASP A 195 15.96 -10.19 -28.39
C ASP A 195 14.82 -10.35 -29.40
N LYS A 196 15.14 -10.19 -30.69
CA LYS A 196 14.17 -10.46 -31.75
C LYS A 196 13.99 -11.97 -31.84
N SER A 197 13.08 -12.51 -31.02
CA SER A 197 12.51 -13.81 -31.28
C SER A 197 11.66 -13.73 -32.56
N ASP A 198 12.01 -14.52 -33.56
CA ASP A 198 11.18 -14.73 -34.76
C ASP A 198 9.95 -15.62 -34.48
N LYS A 199 9.54 -15.73 -33.21
CA LYS A 199 8.24 -16.26 -32.80
C LYS A 199 7.40 -15.13 -32.22
N LEU A 200 6.20 -14.96 -32.78
CA LEU A 200 5.10 -14.28 -32.11
C LEU A 200 4.70 -15.11 -30.88
N ASP A 201 5.41 -15.00 -29.75
CA ASP A 201 4.98 -15.57 -28.46
C ASP A 201 5.66 -14.77 -27.33
N PHE A 202 5.04 -13.66 -26.94
CA PHE A 202 5.21 -13.18 -25.58
C PHE A 202 4.32 -14.06 -24.70
N ASP A 203 4.85 -15.18 -24.19
CA ASP A 203 4.17 -16.07 -23.25
C ASP A 203 5.13 -17.02 -22.47
N GLU A 204 6.40 -17.20 -22.85
CA GLU A 204 7.30 -18.08 -22.07
C GLU A 204 8.19 -17.29 -21.08
N GLU A 205 8.91 -16.26 -21.53
CA GLU A 205 9.91 -15.57 -20.69
C GLU A 205 9.30 -14.79 -19.50
N ILE A 206 8.13 -14.17 -19.68
CA ILE A 206 7.43 -13.48 -18.59
C ILE A 206 6.93 -14.50 -17.56
N PHE A 207 6.43 -15.65 -18.01
CA PHE A 207 5.93 -16.69 -17.12
C PHE A 207 7.08 -17.43 -16.40
N GLU A 208 8.21 -17.67 -17.08
CA GLU A 208 9.43 -18.16 -16.44
C GLU A 208 9.93 -17.20 -15.35
N MET A 209 9.87 -15.89 -15.59
CA MET A 209 10.21 -14.88 -14.58
C MET A 209 9.21 -14.88 -13.41
N VAL A 210 7.91 -14.99 -13.70
CA VAL A 210 6.86 -15.09 -12.67
C VAL A 210 7.07 -16.34 -11.81
N ASP A 211 7.32 -17.49 -12.43
CA ASP A 211 7.60 -18.75 -11.75
C ASP A 211 8.88 -18.66 -10.91
N TRP A 212 9.92 -18.01 -11.42
CA TRP A 212 11.15 -17.76 -10.67
C TRP A 212 10.90 -16.91 -9.42
N TYR A 213 10.12 -15.84 -9.54
CA TYR A 213 9.74 -15.00 -8.41
C TYR A 213 8.82 -15.73 -7.43
N ASP A 214 7.90 -16.57 -7.91
CA ASP A 214 7.06 -17.38 -7.04
C ASP A 214 7.90 -18.37 -6.24
N GLN A 215 8.86 -19.06 -6.87
CA GLN A 215 9.81 -19.93 -6.18
C GLN A 215 10.63 -19.19 -5.11
N LYS A 216 11.12 -17.99 -5.43
CA LYS A 216 11.81 -17.13 -4.45
C LYS A 216 10.91 -16.76 -3.29
N PHE A 217 9.64 -16.47 -3.56
CA PHE A 217 8.70 -16.04 -2.54
C PHE A 217 8.23 -17.22 -1.66
N GLN A 218 8.11 -18.42 -2.23
CA GLN A 218 7.90 -19.67 -1.48
C GLN A 218 9.10 -19.99 -0.60
N TYR A 219 10.32 -19.93 -1.13
CA TYR A 219 11.54 -20.12 -0.34
C TYR A 219 11.59 -19.12 0.83
N ALA A 220 11.27 -17.85 0.57
CA ALA A 220 11.22 -16.83 1.61
C ALA A 220 10.18 -17.18 2.69
N LYS A 221 8.97 -17.62 2.31
CA LYS A 221 7.93 -18.05 3.25
C LYS A 221 8.39 -19.21 4.15
N GLU A 222 9.06 -20.21 3.58
CA GLU A 222 9.56 -21.39 4.31
C GLU A 222 10.71 -21.05 5.27
N ASN A 223 11.57 -20.11 4.89
CA ASN A 223 12.79 -19.75 5.63
C ASN A 223 12.66 -18.43 6.41
N CYS A 224 11.44 -17.93 6.59
CA CYS A 224 11.15 -16.66 7.26
C CYS A 224 10.88 -16.84 8.75
N VAL A 225 11.33 -15.86 9.55
CA VAL A 225 11.15 -15.79 11.00
C VAL A 225 9.75 -15.35 11.44
N LEU A 226 8.91 -14.88 10.50
CA LEU A 226 7.56 -14.42 10.80
C LEU A 226 6.66 -15.58 11.25
N PRO A 227 5.71 -15.31 12.16
CA PRO A 227 4.75 -16.32 12.60
C PRO A 227 3.77 -16.68 11.48
N ASP A 228 3.11 -17.83 11.58
CA ASP A 228 2.10 -18.25 10.61
C ASP A 228 0.85 -17.35 10.63
N LYS A 229 0.56 -16.72 11.79
CA LYS A 229 -0.58 -15.82 12.00
C LYS A 229 -0.16 -14.60 12.84
N PRO A 230 -0.83 -13.45 12.68
CA PRO A 230 -0.64 -12.29 13.55
C PRO A 230 -0.96 -12.60 15.03
N ASP A 231 -0.37 -11.83 15.95
CA ASP A 231 -0.68 -11.94 17.38
C ASP A 231 -2.01 -11.25 17.71
N TYR A 232 -3.12 -11.95 17.44
CA TYR A 232 -4.47 -11.42 17.65
C TYR A 232 -4.72 -10.96 19.10
N LYS A 233 -4.07 -11.59 20.09
CA LYS A 233 -4.24 -11.20 21.48
C LYS A 233 -3.67 -9.81 21.72
N LYS A 234 -2.41 -9.58 21.34
CA LYS A 234 -1.77 -8.26 21.48
C LYS A 234 -2.43 -7.20 20.61
N ILE A 235 -2.89 -7.56 19.41
CA ILE A 235 -3.64 -6.66 18.54
C ILE A 235 -4.94 -6.22 19.21
N ASN A 236 -5.69 -7.14 19.81
CA ASN A 236 -6.92 -6.80 20.53
C ASN A 236 -6.62 -5.90 21.74
N GLU A 237 -5.57 -6.19 22.51
CA GLU A 237 -5.12 -5.34 23.63
C GLU A 237 -4.77 -3.92 23.16
N LEU A 238 -4.06 -3.78 22.04
CA LEU A 238 -3.74 -2.50 21.41
C LEU A 238 -5.00 -1.71 21.00
N VAL A 239 -5.95 -2.38 20.34
CA VAL A 239 -7.21 -1.75 19.91
C VAL A 239 -8.06 -1.33 21.11
N ILE A 240 -8.10 -2.15 22.16
CA ILE A 240 -8.77 -1.80 23.42
C ILE A 240 -8.16 -0.54 24.02
N GLU A 241 -6.83 -0.45 24.09
CA GLU A 241 -6.15 0.70 24.67
C GLU A 241 -6.42 2.00 23.88
N ILE A 242 -6.37 1.92 22.55
CA ILE A 242 -6.71 3.06 21.69
C ILE A 242 -8.16 3.50 21.91
N ASN A 243 -9.12 2.56 21.91
CA ASN A 243 -10.53 2.91 22.12
C ASN A 243 -10.81 3.45 23.53
N LYS A 244 -10.12 2.93 24.56
CA LYS A 244 -10.20 3.47 25.93
C LYS A 244 -9.80 4.93 25.99
N ARG A 245 -8.72 5.31 25.29
CA ARG A 245 -8.28 6.70 25.20
C ARG A 245 -9.37 7.57 24.58
N VAL A 246 -9.95 7.16 23.45
CA VAL A 246 -11.07 7.89 22.82
C VAL A 246 -12.21 8.13 23.79
N VAL A 247 -12.69 7.07 24.45
CA VAL A 247 -13.82 7.16 25.38
C VAL A 247 -13.48 8.02 26.60
N SER A 248 -12.23 7.94 27.10
CA SER A 248 -11.79 8.66 28.30
C SER A 248 -11.53 10.15 28.08
N SER A 249 -11.20 10.56 26.84
CA SER A 249 -10.99 11.96 26.45
C SER A 249 -12.27 12.83 26.47
N THR A 250 -13.41 12.24 26.81
CA THR A 250 -14.73 12.90 26.84
C THR A 250 -15.06 13.50 28.23
N ARG A 251 -14.07 13.65 29.11
CA ARG A 251 -14.23 14.18 30.47
C ARG A 251 -13.54 15.51 30.68
#